data_AF-A0A383VIF1-F1
#
_entry.id   AF-A0A383VIF1-F1
#
_cell.length_a   1.000
_cell.length_b   1.000
_cell.length_c   1.000
_cell.angle_alpha   90.00
_cell.angle_beta   90.00
_cell.angle_gamma   90.00
#
_symmetry.space_group_name_H-M   'P 1'
#
loop_
_entity.id
_entity.type
_entity.pdbx_description
1 polymer ?
#
loop_
_entity_poly.entity_id
_entity_poly.type
_entity_poly.pdbx_seq_one_letter_code
_entity_poly.pdbx_strand_id
1 'polypeptide(L)'
;PRVAPPPPPPPPHTHPSGGKVQGLELPSRVFPCATPAEVRATLPANADVLAFQCRNPIHRAHYELFIRALDAPNVQEGAVCLVHPTCGPTQDDDIPGVVRYRTYEVLKAEAANPRLRWAYLPYSMHMAGPREAIQHMIIRKNYGCTHFIIGRDMAGCKSTLSGEDFYGAYDAQNLAGDNAAELGMQTVPSLNIAYTEEQGYVTADVAKEQGLTTLSLSGTKFRQMLRGGGDIPEWFAFKSVVEVLRAAVKEEEEANN
;
A
#
# COMPACT_ATOMS: atom_id res chain seq x y z
N PRO A 1 -41.59 9.92 -0.45
CA PRO A 1 -41.32 9.39 -1.82
C PRO A 1 -40.41 8.15 -1.74
N ARG A 2 -40.92 6.97 -2.08
CA ARG A 2 -40.09 5.75 -2.16
C ARG A 2 -39.22 5.87 -3.42
N VAL A 3 -37.91 5.98 -3.23
CA VAL A 3 -36.93 5.94 -4.33
C VAL A 3 -37.08 4.58 -5.02
N ALA A 4 -37.25 4.58 -6.34
CA ALA A 4 -37.32 3.35 -7.10
C ALA A 4 -36.01 2.56 -6.92
N PRO A 5 -36.07 1.22 -6.83
CA PRO A 5 -34.85 0.42 -6.74
C PRO A 5 -33.99 0.66 -7.99
N PRO A 6 -32.65 0.65 -7.85
CA PRO A 6 -31.76 0.79 -8.98
C PRO A 6 -32.04 -0.32 -10.01
N PRO A 7 -31.84 -0.06 -11.31
CA PRO A 7 -32.00 -1.07 -12.34
C PRO A 7 -31.06 -2.26 -12.07
N PRO A 8 -31.45 -3.49 -12.47
CA PRO A 8 -30.58 -4.64 -12.34
C PRO A 8 -29.29 -4.41 -13.14
N PRO A 9 -28.14 -4.91 -12.67
CA PRO A 9 -26.89 -4.80 -13.41
C PRO A 9 -27.03 -5.48 -14.78
N PRO A 10 -26.30 -4.99 -15.81
CA PRO A 10 -26.30 -5.64 -17.12
C PRO A 10 -25.84 -7.10 -16.98
N PRO A 11 -26.32 -8.00 -17.87
CA PRO A 11 -25.89 -9.38 -17.85
C PRO A 11 -24.38 -9.47 -18.01
N PRO A 12 -23.70 -10.38 -17.28
CA PRO A 12 -22.26 -10.51 -17.35
C PRO A 12 -21.83 -10.87 -18.78
N HIS A 13 -20.73 -10.27 -19.23
CA HIS A 13 -20.10 -10.67 -20.49
C HIS A 13 -19.58 -12.11 -20.36
N THR A 14 -19.92 -12.99 -21.30
CA THR A 14 -19.62 -14.43 -21.25
C THR A 14 -18.39 -14.86 -22.07
N HIS A 15 -17.81 -13.96 -22.87
CA HIS A 15 -16.74 -14.29 -23.81
C HIS A 15 -15.53 -13.35 -23.61
N PRO A 16 -14.31 -13.90 -23.40
CA PRO A 16 -13.09 -13.11 -23.46
C PRO A 16 -12.72 -12.79 -24.92
N SER A 17 -12.25 -11.58 -25.18
CA SER A 17 -11.71 -11.17 -26.48
C SER A 17 -10.20 -10.99 -26.37
N GLY A 18 -9.43 -11.90 -26.95
CA GLY A 18 -7.97 -11.85 -26.99
C GLY A 18 -7.45 -11.19 -28.25
N GLY A 19 -6.30 -10.52 -28.17
CA GLY A 19 -5.64 -9.90 -29.33
C GLY A 19 -4.45 -9.04 -28.91
N LYS A 20 -3.62 -8.67 -29.89
CA LYS A 20 -2.58 -7.65 -29.66
C LYS A 20 -3.26 -6.30 -29.44
N VAL A 21 -2.69 -5.50 -28.54
CA VAL A 21 -3.15 -4.14 -28.27
C VAL A 21 -2.15 -3.14 -28.84
N GLN A 22 -2.64 -2.07 -29.44
CA GLN A 22 -1.85 -0.92 -29.88
C GLN A 22 -2.27 0.31 -29.08
N GLY A 23 -1.33 0.95 -28.40
CA GLY A 23 -1.57 2.21 -27.69
C GLY A 23 -1.65 3.37 -28.68
N LEU A 24 -2.71 4.16 -28.60
CA LEU A 24 -2.88 5.38 -29.39
C LEU A 24 -2.41 6.61 -28.62
N GLU A 25 -2.82 6.71 -27.35
CA GLU A 25 -2.52 7.82 -26.44
C GLU A 25 -2.36 7.29 -25.02
N LEU A 26 -1.66 8.05 -24.17
CA LEU A 26 -1.59 7.74 -22.74
C LEU A 26 -2.93 8.07 -22.06
N PRO A 27 -3.44 7.21 -21.16
CA PRO A 27 -4.69 7.49 -20.44
C PRO A 27 -4.60 8.75 -19.58
N SER A 28 -5.60 9.62 -19.67
CA SER A 28 -5.78 10.70 -18.70
C SER A 28 -6.30 10.16 -17.37
N ARG A 29 -5.72 10.63 -16.26
CA ARG A 29 -6.00 10.17 -14.89
C ARG A 29 -6.03 11.36 -13.94
N VAL A 30 -6.73 11.19 -12.82
CA VAL A 30 -6.85 12.21 -11.75
C VAL A 30 -5.61 12.29 -10.85
N PHE A 31 -4.61 11.45 -11.10
CA PHE A 31 -3.31 11.44 -10.43
C PHE A 31 -2.20 11.14 -11.46
N PRO A 32 -0.97 11.63 -11.26
CA PRO A 32 0.13 11.39 -12.19
C PRO A 32 0.49 9.91 -12.23
N CYS A 33 0.61 9.36 -13.43
CA CYS A 33 0.93 7.95 -13.67
C CYS A 33 2.19 7.87 -14.54
N ALA A 34 3.36 7.97 -13.91
CA ALA A 34 4.62 7.79 -14.62
C ALA A 34 4.72 6.35 -15.17
N THR A 35 5.16 6.24 -16.42
CA THR A 35 5.42 4.97 -17.08
C THR A 35 6.62 4.25 -16.44
N PRO A 36 6.78 2.93 -16.67
CA PRO A 36 7.97 2.21 -16.23
C PRO A 36 9.29 2.85 -16.70
N ALA A 37 9.32 3.39 -17.93
CA ALA A 37 10.50 4.03 -18.48
C ALA A 37 10.84 5.35 -17.75
N GLU A 38 9.82 6.19 -17.49
CA GLU A 38 9.98 7.44 -16.75
C GLU A 38 10.43 7.20 -15.31
N VAL A 39 9.84 6.22 -14.62
CA VAL A 39 10.27 5.89 -13.25
C VAL A 39 11.70 5.39 -13.24
N ARG A 40 12.08 4.47 -14.14
CA ARG A 40 13.48 3.99 -14.25
C ARG A 40 14.49 5.11 -14.44
N ALA A 41 14.14 6.15 -15.20
CA ALA A 41 15.01 7.31 -15.40
C ALA A 41 15.28 8.11 -14.12
N THR A 42 14.44 7.97 -13.08
CA THR A 42 14.62 8.62 -11.77
C THR A 42 15.34 7.75 -10.73
N LEU A 43 15.54 6.47 -11.04
CA LEU A 43 16.14 5.50 -10.13
C LEU A 43 17.68 5.53 -10.24
N PRO A 44 18.40 5.27 -9.14
CA PRO A 44 19.86 5.13 -9.18
C PRO A 44 20.26 3.92 -10.03
N ALA A 45 21.30 4.07 -10.86
CA ALA A 45 21.73 3.01 -11.78
C ALA A 45 22.42 1.82 -11.07
N ASN A 46 23.12 2.08 -9.96
CA ASN A 46 23.97 1.10 -9.28
C ASN A 46 23.57 0.95 -7.79
N ALA A 47 22.27 0.88 -7.51
CA ALA A 47 21.79 0.63 -6.16
C ALA A 47 20.56 -0.26 -6.20
N ASP A 48 20.33 -0.95 -5.09
CA ASP A 48 19.09 -1.69 -4.90
C ASP A 48 17.89 -0.75 -4.82
N VAL A 49 16.81 -1.18 -5.48
CA VAL A 49 15.55 -0.47 -5.51
C VAL A 49 14.48 -1.39 -4.91
N LEU A 50 14.09 -1.09 -3.68
CA LEU A 50 13.04 -1.79 -2.96
C LEU A 50 11.69 -1.24 -3.37
N ALA A 51 10.73 -2.10 -3.67
CA ALA A 51 9.35 -1.68 -3.85
C ALA A 51 8.56 -1.82 -2.55
N PHE A 52 7.88 -0.75 -2.15
CA PHE A 52 6.81 -0.81 -1.16
C PHE A 52 5.46 -0.67 -1.87
N GLN A 53 4.66 -1.75 -1.85
CA GLN A 53 3.27 -1.74 -2.29
C GLN A 53 2.35 -1.44 -1.11
N CYS A 54 1.42 -0.52 -1.30
CA CYS A 54 0.29 -0.39 -0.40
C CYS A 54 -0.99 0.05 -1.14
N ARG A 55 -2.12 -0.27 -0.52
CA ARG A 55 -3.44 0.21 -0.93
C ARG A 55 -4.08 1.14 0.10
N ASN A 56 -3.48 1.26 1.28
CA ASN A 56 -3.98 2.09 2.37
C ASN A 56 -3.16 3.38 2.47
N PRO A 57 -3.67 4.44 3.13
CA PRO A 57 -2.84 5.54 3.60
C PRO A 57 -1.64 5.02 4.41
N ILE A 58 -0.50 5.68 4.26
CA ILE A 58 0.73 5.29 4.96
C ILE A 58 0.71 5.92 6.35
N HIS A 59 0.60 5.07 7.37
CA HIS A 59 0.75 5.43 8.77
C HIS A 59 2.21 5.29 9.20
N ARG A 60 2.55 5.73 10.42
CA ARG A 60 3.95 5.72 10.87
C ARG A 60 4.57 4.33 10.89
N ALA A 61 3.82 3.31 11.31
CA ALA A 61 4.31 1.93 11.30
C ALA A 61 4.68 1.45 9.88
N HIS A 62 3.89 1.82 8.86
CA HIS A 62 4.22 1.53 7.46
C HIS A 62 5.49 2.25 7.03
N TYR A 63 5.65 3.53 7.43
CA TYR A 63 6.85 4.32 7.15
C TYR A 63 8.11 3.67 7.76
N GLU A 64 8.08 3.37 9.05
CA GLU A 64 9.18 2.70 9.75
C GLU A 64 9.53 1.35 9.12
N LEU A 65 8.51 0.59 8.72
CA LEU A 65 8.68 -0.72 8.10
C LEU A 65 9.48 -0.63 6.79
N PHE A 66 9.13 0.25 5.86
CA PHE A 66 9.86 0.31 4.59
C PHE A 66 11.19 1.07 4.69
N ILE A 67 11.37 1.93 5.70
CA ILE A 67 12.67 2.54 5.98
C ILE A 67 13.63 1.49 6.51
N ARG A 68 13.23 0.68 7.48
CA ARG A 68 14.07 -0.42 8.02
C ARG A 68 14.34 -1.51 7.00
N ALA A 69 13.43 -1.72 6.05
CA ALA A 69 13.66 -2.66 4.96
C ALA A 69 14.88 -2.28 4.11
N LEU A 70 15.23 -0.99 4.02
CA LEU A 70 16.43 -0.54 3.30
C LEU A 70 17.74 -0.94 3.98
N ASP A 71 17.69 -1.37 5.23
CA ASP A 71 18.85 -1.81 6.00
C ASP A 71 18.80 -3.34 6.24
N ALA A 72 17.99 -4.06 5.46
CA ALA A 72 17.88 -5.50 5.53
C ALA A 72 19.19 -6.21 5.09
N PRO A 73 19.52 -7.41 5.61
CA PRO A 73 20.82 -8.05 5.36
C PRO A 73 21.14 -8.36 3.90
N ASN A 74 20.12 -8.51 3.04
CA ASN A 74 20.28 -8.77 1.62
C ASN A 74 20.21 -7.52 0.74
N VAL A 75 20.18 -6.33 1.34
CA VAL A 75 20.07 -5.05 0.65
C VAL A 75 21.41 -4.30 0.75
N GLN A 76 21.87 -3.78 -0.39
CA GLN A 76 23.14 -3.05 -0.44
C GLN A 76 23.03 -1.64 0.17
N GLU A 77 24.15 -1.13 0.68
CA GLU A 77 24.27 0.27 1.09
C GLU A 77 23.95 1.21 -0.08
N GLY A 78 23.28 2.33 0.21
CA GLY A 78 22.84 3.27 -0.81
C GLY A 78 21.52 2.88 -1.50
N ALA A 79 20.88 1.79 -1.09
CA ALA A 79 19.55 1.41 -1.58
C ALA A 79 18.50 2.52 -1.39
N VAL A 80 17.53 2.53 -2.31
CA VAL A 80 16.36 3.41 -2.28
C VAL A 80 15.06 2.61 -2.24
N CYS A 81 14.01 3.20 -1.69
CA CYS A 81 12.67 2.61 -1.68
C CYS A 81 11.77 3.37 -2.65
N LEU A 82 11.25 2.68 -3.66
CA LEU A 82 10.13 3.13 -4.47
C LEU A 82 8.83 2.85 -3.70
N VAL A 83 8.31 3.89 -3.04
CA VAL A 83 6.97 3.90 -2.47
C VAL A 83 5.99 3.99 -3.62
N HIS A 84 5.34 2.86 -3.93
CA HIS A 84 4.59 2.68 -5.17
C HIS A 84 3.15 2.23 -4.91
N PRO A 85 2.32 3.03 -4.22
CA PRO A 85 0.96 2.64 -3.89
C PRO A 85 0.08 2.45 -5.13
N THR A 86 -0.87 1.54 -5.02
CA THR A 86 -1.95 1.42 -6.01
C THR A 86 -2.94 2.55 -5.81
N CYS A 87 -3.25 3.36 -6.83
CA CYS A 87 -4.25 4.43 -6.75
C CYS A 87 -5.53 4.13 -7.58
N GLY A 88 -5.58 2.99 -8.27
CA GLY A 88 -6.80 2.50 -8.91
C GLY A 88 -7.80 1.87 -7.94
N PRO A 89 -8.86 1.22 -8.47
CA PRO A 89 -9.88 0.55 -7.66
C PRO A 89 -9.30 -0.51 -6.73
N THR A 90 -9.89 -0.63 -5.55
CA THR A 90 -9.53 -1.56 -4.47
C THR A 90 -10.82 -2.19 -3.91
N GLN A 91 -10.78 -2.82 -2.74
CA GLN A 91 -11.99 -3.32 -2.09
C GLN A 91 -12.93 -2.16 -1.67
N ASP A 92 -14.23 -2.45 -1.57
CA ASP A 92 -15.30 -1.45 -1.44
C ASP A 92 -15.20 -0.56 -0.19
N ASP A 93 -14.62 -1.06 0.89
CA ASP A 93 -14.47 -0.35 2.16
C ASP A 93 -13.15 0.43 2.28
N ASP A 94 -12.28 0.36 1.28
CA ASP A 94 -11.04 1.13 1.23
C ASP A 94 -11.31 2.61 0.91
N ILE A 95 -10.44 3.47 1.44
CA ILE A 95 -10.46 4.90 1.15
C ILE A 95 -10.29 5.12 -0.37
N PRO A 96 -11.06 6.03 -1.01
CA PRO A 96 -10.94 6.25 -2.45
C PRO A 96 -9.53 6.57 -2.92
N GLY A 97 -9.14 6.07 -4.10
CA GLY A 97 -7.78 6.23 -4.64
C GLY A 97 -7.32 7.68 -4.76
N VAL A 98 -8.22 8.60 -5.10
CA VAL A 98 -7.92 10.04 -5.15
C VAL A 98 -7.58 10.63 -3.78
N VAL A 99 -8.26 10.19 -2.73
CA VAL A 99 -7.98 10.62 -1.35
C VAL A 99 -6.66 10.03 -0.88
N ARG A 100 -6.43 8.74 -1.14
CA ARG A 100 -5.16 8.08 -0.82
C ARG A 100 -3.97 8.76 -1.51
N TYR A 101 -4.09 9.08 -2.79
CA TYR A 101 -3.09 9.87 -3.52
C TYR A 101 -2.74 11.19 -2.80
N ARG A 102 -3.74 11.96 -2.37
CA ARG A 102 -3.51 13.20 -1.59
C ARG A 102 -2.72 12.92 -0.30
N THR A 103 -3.00 11.81 0.40
CA THR A 103 -2.24 11.43 1.60
C THR A 103 -0.78 11.11 1.32
N TYR A 104 -0.48 10.55 0.15
CA TYR A 104 0.89 10.21 -0.24
C TYR A 104 1.71 11.46 -0.60
N GLU A 105 1.11 12.44 -1.27
CA GLU A 105 1.80 13.69 -1.62
C GLU A 105 2.15 14.53 -0.38
N VAL A 106 1.24 14.63 0.60
CA VAL A 106 1.57 15.33 1.86
C VAL A 106 2.64 14.59 2.66
N LEU A 107 2.59 13.25 2.71
CA LEU A 107 3.62 12.46 3.38
C LEU A 107 4.97 12.55 2.67
N LYS A 108 4.99 12.54 1.33
CA LYS A 108 6.21 12.72 0.54
C LYS A 108 6.88 14.05 0.86
N ALA A 109 6.10 15.13 0.96
CA ALA A 109 6.60 16.44 1.32
C ALA A 109 7.10 16.50 2.78
N GLU A 110 6.34 15.95 3.73
CA GLU A 110 6.71 15.92 5.15
C GLU A 110 7.95 15.05 5.41
N ALA A 111 8.04 13.87 4.79
CA ALA A 111 9.16 12.97 4.98
C ALA A 111 10.47 13.50 4.38
N ALA A 112 10.39 14.21 3.25
CA ALA A 112 11.50 14.83 2.53
C ALA A 112 12.76 13.93 2.42
N ASN A 113 12.58 12.62 2.34
CA ASN A 113 13.65 11.65 2.51
C ASN A 113 14.31 11.32 1.16
N PRO A 114 15.62 11.58 0.99
CA PRO A 114 16.31 11.35 -0.28
C PRO A 114 16.49 9.88 -0.64
N ARG A 115 16.26 8.93 0.28
CA ARG A 115 16.23 7.49 0.00
C ARG A 115 14.87 7.02 -0.54
N LEU A 116 13.85 7.89 -0.56
CA LEU A 116 12.52 7.55 -1.07
C LEU A 116 12.32 8.06 -2.50
N ARG A 117 11.66 7.25 -3.30
CA ARG A 117 11.12 7.61 -4.62
C ARG A 117 9.62 7.32 -4.59
N TRP A 118 8.85 8.14 -5.30
CA TRP A 118 7.38 8.06 -5.27
C TRP A 118 6.86 7.96 -6.69
N ALA A 119 6.03 6.94 -6.93
CA ALA A 119 5.26 6.76 -8.16
C ALA A 119 3.89 6.20 -7.80
N TYR A 120 2.89 6.38 -8.68
CA TYR A 120 1.51 6.00 -8.39
C TYR A 120 1.03 5.01 -9.44
N LEU A 121 0.57 3.85 -8.98
CA LEU A 121 0.23 2.74 -9.86
C LEU A 121 -1.27 2.76 -10.19
N PRO A 122 -1.68 2.93 -11.47
CA PRO A 122 -3.09 2.89 -11.88
C PRO A 122 -3.59 1.44 -12.03
N TYR A 123 -3.38 0.61 -11.01
CA TYR A 123 -3.75 -0.80 -10.99
C TYR A 123 -5.11 -1.01 -10.30
N SER A 124 -5.90 -1.95 -10.81
CA SER A 124 -7.12 -2.40 -10.14
C SER A 124 -6.77 -3.62 -9.32
N MET A 125 -6.88 -3.52 -7.99
CA MET A 125 -6.61 -4.66 -7.13
C MET A 125 -7.75 -5.68 -7.21
N HIS A 126 -7.38 -6.95 -7.22
CA HIS A 126 -8.28 -8.10 -7.28
C HIS A 126 -8.46 -8.77 -5.92
N MET A 127 -7.63 -8.40 -4.94
CA MET A 127 -7.59 -9.02 -3.61
C MET A 127 -7.28 -10.53 -3.69
N ALA A 128 -6.38 -10.90 -4.60
CA ALA A 128 -6.06 -12.29 -4.95
C ALA A 128 -4.80 -12.83 -4.26
N GLY A 129 -4.44 -12.24 -3.11
CA GLY A 129 -3.45 -12.76 -2.17
C GLY A 129 -2.12 -13.14 -2.82
N PRO A 130 -1.64 -14.39 -2.65
CA PRO A 130 -0.36 -14.83 -3.19
C PRO A 130 -0.17 -14.60 -4.69
N ARG A 131 -1.21 -14.84 -5.51
CA ARG A 131 -1.10 -14.67 -6.97
C ARG A 131 -0.96 -13.19 -7.35
N GLU A 132 -1.67 -12.32 -6.65
CA GLU A 132 -1.55 -10.88 -6.85
C GLU A 132 -0.23 -10.32 -6.32
N ALA A 133 0.35 -10.92 -5.27
CA ALA A 133 1.70 -10.58 -4.82
C ALA A 133 2.74 -10.83 -5.93
N ILE A 134 2.66 -11.97 -6.63
CA ILE A 134 3.52 -12.24 -7.80
C ILE A 134 3.28 -11.22 -8.93
N GLN A 135 2.02 -10.89 -9.23
CA GLN A 135 1.68 -9.85 -10.20
C GLN A 135 2.30 -8.50 -9.80
N HIS A 136 2.25 -8.14 -8.53
CA HIS A 136 2.90 -6.95 -8.00
C HIS A 136 4.42 -7.00 -8.12
N MET A 137 5.07 -8.13 -7.88
CA MET A 137 6.51 -8.27 -8.12
C MET A 137 6.85 -8.03 -9.60
N ILE A 138 6.13 -8.69 -10.53
CA ILE A 138 6.33 -8.52 -11.98
C ILE A 138 6.17 -7.06 -12.39
N ILE A 139 5.12 -6.39 -11.91
CA ILE A 139 4.92 -4.96 -12.17
C ILE A 139 6.14 -4.18 -11.67
N ARG A 140 6.59 -4.40 -10.43
CA ARG A 140 7.68 -3.61 -9.84
C ARG A 140 9.04 -3.90 -10.49
N LYS A 141 9.28 -5.13 -10.91
CA LYS A 141 10.40 -5.47 -11.81
C LYS A 141 10.37 -4.61 -13.06
N ASN A 142 9.22 -4.47 -13.71
CA ASN A 142 9.09 -3.65 -14.92
C ASN A 142 9.40 -2.18 -14.65
N TYR A 143 9.13 -1.67 -13.45
CA TYR A 143 9.49 -0.31 -13.01
C TYR A 143 10.94 -0.16 -12.51
N GLY A 144 11.74 -1.23 -12.52
CA GLY A 144 13.17 -1.19 -12.17
C GLY A 144 13.50 -1.57 -10.74
N CYS A 145 12.54 -2.10 -9.98
CA CYS A 145 12.81 -2.60 -8.64
C CYS A 145 13.62 -3.91 -8.68
N THR A 146 14.61 -4.04 -7.81
CA THR A 146 15.41 -5.25 -7.60
C THR A 146 14.86 -6.10 -6.46
N HIS A 147 14.22 -5.44 -5.49
CA HIS A 147 13.65 -6.03 -4.29
C HIS A 147 12.16 -5.72 -4.16
N PHE A 148 11.41 -6.64 -3.56
CA PHE A 148 10.00 -6.44 -3.23
C PHE A 148 9.79 -6.66 -1.72
N ILE A 149 9.31 -5.62 -1.03
CA ILE A 149 8.95 -5.71 0.39
C ILE A 149 7.63 -6.47 0.47
N ILE A 150 7.65 -7.61 1.15
CA ILE A 150 6.48 -8.47 1.29
C ILE A 150 6.19 -8.76 2.75
N GLY A 151 4.96 -8.49 3.15
CA GLY A 151 4.52 -8.66 4.53
C GLY A 151 3.43 -9.70 4.70
N ARG A 152 2.92 -9.76 5.93
CA ARG A 152 1.80 -10.60 6.32
C ARG A 152 0.56 -10.28 5.48
N ASP A 153 -0.13 -11.31 5.00
CA ASP A 153 -1.41 -11.20 4.28
C ASP A 153 -1.37 -10.23 3.07
N MET A 154 -0.25 -10.22 2.34
CA MET A 154 -0.06 -9.35 1.18
C MET A 154 -1.14 -9.61 0.12
N ALA A 155 -1.81 -8.52 -0.29
CA ALA A 155 -2.92 -8.53 -1.25
C ALA A 155 -4.11 -9.44 -0.88
N GLY A 156 -4.21 -9.86 0.38
CA GLY A 156 -5.34 -10.65 0.88
C GLY A 156 -6.56 -9.80 1.24
N CYS A 157 -7.68 -10.49 1.38
CA CYS A 157 -8.95 -9.97 1.87
C CYS A 157 -9.63 -10.98 2.80
N LYS A 158 -10.70 -10.52 3.45
CA LYS A 158 -11.56 -11.34 4.30
C LYS A 158 -12.79 -11.80 3.54
N SER A 159 -13.26 -12.98 3.89
CA SER A 159 -14.57 -13.48 3.46
C SER A 159 -15.68 -12.56 3.96
N THR A 160 -16.52 -12.11 3.04
CA THR A 160 -17.74 -11.35 3.38
C THR A 160 -18.80 -12.22 4.06
N LEU A 161 -18.65 -13.55 4.00
CA LEU A 161 -19.57 -14.51 4.62
C LEU A 161 -19.11 -14.95 6.01
N SER A 162 -17.85 -15.39 6.15
CA SER A 162 -17.32 -15.90 7.43
C SER A 162 -16.54 -14.86 8.24
N GLY A 163 -16.07 -13.77 7.63
CA GLY A 163 -15.18 -12.79 8.26
C GLY A 163 -13.74 -13.26 8.45
N GLU A 164 -13.42 -14.48 8.01
CA GLU A 164 -12.08 -15.08 8.08
C GLU A 164 -11.20 -14.62 6.91
N ASP A 165 -9.88 -14.65 7.11
CA ASP A 165 -8.91 -14.35 6.06
C ASP A 165 -8.98 -15.44 4.96
N PHE A 166 -9.03 -15.04 3.69
CA PHE A 166 -9.07 -16.00 2.56
C PHE A 166 -7.75 -16.76 2.36
N TYR A 167 -6.65 -16.17 2.79
CA TYR A 167 -5.30 -16.69 2.59
C TYR A 167 -4.58 -16.80 3.93
N GLY A 168 -3.62 -17.72 4.02
CA GLY A 168 -2.73 -17.83 5.15
C GLY A 168 -1.85 -16.58 5.28
N ALA A 169 -1.51 -16.24 6.52
CA ALA A 169 -0.76 -15.03 6.87
C ALA A 169 0.56 -14.86 6.11
N TYR A 170 1.21 -15.96 5.69
CA TYR A 170 2.51 -15.94 5.00
C TYR A 170 2.49 -16.59 3.61
N ASP A 171 1.32 -16.96 3.09
CA ASP A 171 1.21 -17.68 1.80
C ASP A 171 1.81 -16.85 0.66
N ALA A 172 1.58 -15.54 0.68
CA ALA A 172 2.12 -14.62 -0.31
C ALA A 172 3.64 -14.50 -0.21
N GLN A 173 4.19 -14.47 1.00
CA GLN A 173 5.63 -14.40 1.24
C GLN A 173 6.32 -15.68 0.79
N ASN A 174 5.76 -16.84 1.11
CA ASN A 174 6.29 -18.14 0.69
C ASN A 174 6.30 -18.23 -0.84
N LEU A 175 5.16 -17.96 -1.50
CA LEU A 175 5.07 -18.02 -2.95
C LEU A 175 6.02 -17.03 -3.62
N ALA A 176 6.15 -15.81 -3.09
CA ALA A 176 7.11 -14.83 -3.58
C ALA A 176 8.56 -15.30 -3.46
N GLY A 177 8.92 -15.93 -2.33
CA GLY A 177 10.24 -16.53 -2.11
C GLY A 177 10.54 -17.63 -3.12
N ASP A 178 9.60 -18.55 -3.33
CA ASP A 178 9.74 -19.67 -4.26
C ASP A 178 9.93 -19.22 -5.72
N ASN A 179 9.36 -18.06 -6.09
CA ASN A 179 9.40 -17.52 -7.45
C ASN A 179 10.43 -16.38 -7.63
N ALA A 180 11.10 -15.94 -6.56
CA ALA A 180 12.00 -14.79 -6.59
C ALA A 180 13.12 -14.95 -7.64
N ALA A 181 13.75 -16.13 -7.67
CA ALA A 181 14.83 -16.44 -8.60
C ALA A 181 14.37 -16.40 -10.07
N GLU A 182 13.22 -16.99 -10.40
CA GLU A 182 12.65 -16.95 -11.76
C GLU A 182 12.29 -15.51 -12.16
N LEU A 183 11.76 -14.73 -11.23
CA LEU A 183 11.46 -13.33 -11.44
C LEU A 183 12.73 -12.46 -11.53
N GLY A 184 13.91 -12.95 -11.18
CA GLY A 184 15.13 -12.15 -11.10
C GLY A 184 14.96 -10.98 -10.12
N MET A 185 14.24 -11.23 -9.02
CA MET A 185 14.02 -10.28 -7.92
C MET A 185 14.42 -10.94 -6.61
N GLN A 186 14.59 -10.13 -5.57
CA GLN A 186 14.69 -10.60 -4.20
C GLN A 186 13.47 -10.15 -3.38
N THR A 187 13.14 -10.90 -2.34
CA THR A 187 12.12 -10.51 -1.38
C THR A 187 12.75 -9.95 -0.11
N VAL A 188 12.09 -8.97 0.50
CA VAL A 188 12.45 -8.44 1.81
C VAL A 188 11.23 -8.61 2.72
N PRO A 189 11.24 -9.59 3.65
CA PRO A 189 10.15 -9.76 4.59
C PRO A 189 9.94 -8.48 5.40
N SER A 190 8.68 -8.02 5.49
CA SER A 190 8.38 -6.86 6.31
C SER A 190 8.52 -7.20 7.79
N LEU A 191 9.23 -6.35 8.53
CA LEU A 191 9.28 -6.46 9.98
C LEU A 191 7.92 -6.09 10.58
N ASN A 192 7.49 -6.83 11.60
CA ASN A 192 6.31 -6.47 12.38
C ASN A 192 6.67 -5.35 13.35
N ILE A 193 6.40 -4.11 12.98
CA ILE A 193 6.76 -2.92 13.76
C ILE A 193 5.66 -2.61 14.78
N ALA A 194 6.05 -2.41 16.04
CA ALA A 194 5.20 -1.95 17.11
C ALA A 194 5.75 -0.64 17.71
N TYR A 195 4.86 0.24 18.17
CA TYR A 195 5.25 1.40 18.96
C TYR A 195 5.15 1.06 20.44
N THR A 196 6.18 1.42 21.21
CA THR A 196 6.28 1.20 22.65
C THR A 196 6.42 2.53 23.38
N GLU A 197 5.92 2.59 24.62
CA GLU A 197 6.05 3.81 25.45
C GLU A 197 7.51 4.12 25.77
N GLU A 198 8.33 3.08 25.94
CA GLU A 198 9.68 3.19 26.47
C GLU A 198 10.73 3.45 25.38
N GLN A 199 10.58 2.85 24.19
CA GLN A 199 11.60 2.87 23.13
C GLN A 199 11.09 3.38 21.78
N GLY A 200 9.81 3.77 21.70
CA GLY A 200 9.19 4.14 20.42
C GLY A 200 9.06 2.91 19.50
N TYR A 201 9.42 3.05 18.23
CA TYR A 201 9.26 1.95 17.27
C TYR A 201 10.33 0.87 17.42
N VAL A 202 9.88 -0.35 17.69
CA VAL A 202 10.71 -1.56 17.73
C VAL A 202 10.02 -2.67 16.95
N THR A 203 10.71 -3.79 16.74
CA THR A 203 10.05 -4.99 16.21
C THR A 203 9.26 -5.67 17.33
N ALA A 204 8.16 -6.34 16.99
CA ALA A 204 7.23 -6.92 17.96
C ALA A 204 7.86 -8.02 18.84
N ASP A 205 8.84 -8.75 18.30
CA ASP A 205 9.66 -9.72 19.04
C ASP A 205 10.53 -9.05 20.11
N VAL A 206 11.20 -7.94 19.78
CA VAL A 206 12.00 -7.15 20.74
C VAL A 206 11.12 -6.58 21.85
N ALA A 207 9.96 -6.02 21.50
CA ALA A 207 9.01 -5.53 22.51
C ALA A 207 8.59 -6.64 23.48
N LYS A 208 8.35 -7.85 22.97
CA LYS A 208 7.97 -9.01 23.78
C LYS A 208 9.12 -9.50 24.66
N GLU A 209 10.33 -9.63 24.11
CA GLU A 209 11.50 -10.13 24.83
C GLU A 209 11.89 -9.19 25.98
N GLN A 210 11.80 -7.89 25.76
CA GLN A 210 12.15 -6.87 26.75
C GLN A 210 10.97 -6.45 27.64
N GLY A 211 9.77 -7.02 27.43
CA GLY A 211 8.58 -6.70 28.23
C GLY A 211 8.10 -5.24 28.09
N LEU A 212 8.27 -4.65 26.91
CA LEU A 212 7.89 -3.25 26.64
C LEU A 212 6.38 -3.09 26.47
N THR A 213 5.88 -1.92 26.82
CA THR A 213 4.45 -1.58 26.74
C THR A 213 4.09 -1.18 25.32
N THR A 214 3.51 -2.09 24.54
CA THR A 214 3.08 -1.82 23.16
C THR A 214 1.77 -1.03 23.11
N LEU A 215 1.78 0.10 22.41
CA LEU A 215 0.58 0.87 22.11
C LEU A 215 0.01 0.48 20.74
N SER A 216 -1.31 0.38 20.67
CA SER A 216 -2.03 0.11 19.41
C SER A 216 -3.31 0.93 19.32
N LEU A 217 -3.68 1.30 18.10
CA LEU A 217 -4.94 1.96 17.80
C LEU A 217 -5.67 1.13 16.76
N SER A 218 -6.85 0.60 17.12
CA SER A 218 -7.66 -0.17 16.19
C SER A 218 -8.20 0.72 15.06
N GLY A 219 -8.37 0.14 13.86
CA GLY A 219 -8.95 0.87 12.72
C GLY A 219 -10.34 1.44 13.02
N THR A 220 -11.14 0.75 13.83
CA THR A 220 -12.45 1.24 14.28
C THR A 220 -12.31 2.49 15.15
N LYS A 221 -11.42 2.47 16.15
CA LYS A 221 -11.18 3.63 17.01
C LYS A 221 -10.58 4.80 16.23
N PHE A 222 -9.65 4.53 15.31
CA PHE A 222 -9.09 5.53 14.41
C PHE A 222 -10.17 6.23 13.56
N ARG A 223 -11.09 5.46 12.93
CA ARG A 223 -12.20 6.03 12.16
C ARG A 223 -13.16 6.85 13.02
N GLN A 224 -13.44 6.43 14.25
CA GLN A 224 -14.24 7.21 15.19
C GLN A 224 -13.57 8.55 15.52
N MET A 225 -12.26 8.54 15.76
CA MET A 225 -11.49 9.76 16.06
C MET A 225 -11.38 10.69 14.85
N LEU A 226 -11.25 10.15 13.63
CA LEU A 226 -11.29 10.93 12.40
C LEU A 226 -12.59 11.72 12.25
N ARG A 227 -13.75 11.05 12.42
CA ARG A 227 -15.08 11.67 12.29
C ARG A 227 -15.41 12.61 13.44
N GLY A 228 -15.08 12.20 14.67
CA GLY A 228 -15.37 12.97 15.88
C GLY A 228 -14.42 14.14 16.13
N GLY A 229 -13.41 14.35 15.28
CA GLY A 229 -12.37 15.39 15.48
C GLY A 229 -11.44 15.12 16.66
N GLY A 230 -11.48 13.92 17.25
CA GLY A 230 -10.63 13.53 18.37
C GLY A 230 -9.15 13.47 17.99
N ASP A 231 -8.27 13.79 18.92
CA ASP A 231 -6.83 13.90 18.67
C ASP A 231 -6.19 12.54 18.36
N ILE A 232 -5.59 12.40 17.17
CA ILE A 232 -4.98 11.15 16.72
C ILE A 232 -3.48 11.22 17.06
N PRO A 233 -2.96 10.27 17.86
CA PRO A 233 -1.56 10.34 18.28
C PRO A 233 -0.58 10.33 17.11
N GLU A 234 0.45 11.17 17.17
CA GLU A 234 1.46 11.30 16.11
C GLU A 234 2.36 10.06 15.95
N TRP A 235 2.41 9.19 16.97
CA TRP A 235 3.02 7.87 16.88
C TRP A 235 2.17 6.87 16.05
N PHE A 236 0.90 7.18 15.80
CA PHE A 236 0.07 6.33 14.96
C PHE A 236 0.12 6.81 13.50
N ALA A 237 -0.20 8.08 13.26
CA ALA A 237 -0.29 8.66 11.93
C ALA A 237 0.34 10.05 11.86
N PHE A 238 0.85 10.39 10.69
CA PHE A 238 1.34 11.74 10.41
C PHE A 238 0.20 12.74 10.46
N LYS A 239 0.43 13.90 11.08
CA LYS A 239 -0.58 14.94 11.21
C LYS A 239 -1.09 15.42 9.85
N SER A 240 -0.19 15.61 8.88
CA SER A 240 -0.55 16.01 7.51
C SER A 240 -1.47 14.99 6.83
N VAL A 241 -1.21 13.69 7.03
CA VAL A 241 -2.05 12.60 6.52
C VAL A 241 -3.43 12.63 7.18
N VAL A 242 -3.49 12.82 8.49
CA VAL A 242 -4.76 12.92 9.24
C VAL A 242 -5.59 14.11 8.77
N GLU A 243 -4.98 15.26 8.49
CA GLU A 243 -5.66 16.45 7.98
C GLU A 243 -6.33 16.19 6.62
N VAL A 244 -5.63 15.52 5.69
CA VAL A 244 -6.20 15.11 4.40
C VAL A 244 -7.38 14.16 4.57
N LEU A 245 -7.25 13.17 5.47
CA LEU A 245 -8.33 12.22 5.74
C LEU A 245 -9.56 12.89 6.34
N ARG A 246 -9.38 13.84 7.26
CA ARG A 246 -10.48 14.63 7.84
C ARG A 246 -11.15 15.51 6.81
N ALA A 247 -10.39 16.15 5.92
CA ALA A 247 -10.95 16.95 4.83
C ALA A 247 -11.82 16.09 3.90
N ALA A 248 -11.34 14.88 3.54
CA ALA A 248 -12.11 13.96 2.71
C ALA A 248 -13.42 13.49 3.37
N VAL A 249 -13.41 13.23 4.68
CA VAL A 249 -14.63 12.87 5.43
C VAL A 249 -15.65 14.02 5.37
N LYS A 250 -15.20 15.27 5.52
CA LYS A 250 -16.09 16.44 5.42
C LYS A 250 -16.64 16.64 4.01
N GLU A 251 -15.80 16.49 2.98
CA GLU A 251 -16.22 16.55 1.57
C GLU A 251 -17.31 15.50 1.28
N GLU A 252 -17.17 14.30 1.83
CA GLU A 252 -18.17 13.22 1.70
C GLU A 252 -19.48 13.53 2.45
N GLU A 253 -19.40 14.09 3.65
CA GLU A 253 -20.58 14.52 4.43
C GLU A 253 -21.33 15.67 3.74
N GLU A 254 -20.61 16.61 3.14
CA GLU A 254 -21.19 17.73 2.37
C GLU A 254 -21.83 17.28 1.06
N ALA A 255 -21.24 16.30 0.37
CA ALA A 255 -21.80 15.77 -0.89
C ALA A 255 -23.07 14.93 -0.68
N ASN A 256 -23.28 14.40 0.53
CA ASN A 256 -24.41 13.54 0.89
C ASN A 256 -25.59 14.32 1.53
N ASN A 257 -25.42 15.60 1.84
CA ASN A 257 -26.45 16.50 2.38
C ASN A 257 -27.08 17.37 1.29
#